data_AF-A0A1M7F9A1-F1
#
_entry.id   AF-A0A1M7F9A1-F1
#
_cell.length_a   1.000
_cell.length_b   1.000
_cell.length_c   1.000
_cell.angle_alpha   90.00
_cell.angle_beta   90.00
_cell.angle_gamma   90.00
#
_symmetry.space_group_name_H-M   'P 1'
#
loop_
_entity.id
_entity.type
_entity.pdbx_description
1 polymer ?
#
loop_
_entity_poly.entity_id
_entity_poly.type
_entity_poly.pdbx_seq_one_letter_code
_entity_poly.pdbx_strand_id
1 'polypeptide(L)'
;MQSRNSPLSPEIWLSDLFASKAVQQGAVIRRKARDVERFAGMDAFLREIDRRGYQVVENSGQLVIFCNRAPLRWLTPPPISSKEIGQKSFKDFARPDAP
;
A
#
# COMPACT_ATOMS: atom_id res chain seq x y z
N MET A 1 -0.37 -5.53 -27.66
CA MET A 1 -0.78 -6.73 -26.93
C MET A 1 -1.24 -6.29 -25.54
N GLN A 2 -2.55 -6.18 -25.32
CA GLN A 2 -3.12 -5.62 -24.08
C GLN A 2 -2.95 -6.61 -22.93
N SER A 3 -2.24 -6.21 -21.87
CA SER A 3 -2.06 -7.04 -20.67
C SER A 3 -3.40 -7.19 -19.95
N ARG A 4 -3.92 -8.42 -19.95
CA ARG A 4 -5.21 -8.82 -19.38
C ARG A 4 -5.12 -8.97 -17.87
N ASN A 5 -5.15 -7.89 -17.08
CA ASN A 5 -5.16 -8.02 -15.61
C ASN A 5 -6.11 -7.01 -14.96
N SER A 6 -7.35 -7.49 -14.69
CA SER A 6 -8.54 -6.79 -14.12
C SER A 6 -9.45 -6.08 -15.14
N PRO A 7 -10.80 -6.21 -15.04
CA PRO A 7 -11.74 -5.46 -15.86
C PRO A 7 -11.87 -3.99 -15.46
N LEU A 8 -11.23 -3.57 -14.37
CA LEU A 8 -11.28 -2.22 -13.84
C LEU A 8 -9.96 -1.51 -14.13
N SER A 9 -10.02 -0.23 -14.52
CA SER A 9 -8.82 0.60 -14.62
C SER A 9 -8.19 0.79 -13.22
N PRO A 10 -6.89 1.12 -13.13
CA PRO A 10 -6.21 1.43 -11.88
C PRO A 10 -6.97 2.41 -10.99
N GLU A 11 -7.53 3.45 -11.60
CA GLU A 11 -8.28 4.52 -10.92
C GLU A 11 -9.57 3.98 -10.30
N ILE A 12 -10.30 3.12 -11.03
CA ILE A 12 -11.53 2.51 -10.53
C ILE A 12 -11.20 1.56 -9.36
N TRP A 13 -10.15 0.75 -9.49
CA TRP A 13 -9.74 -0.15 -8.42
C TRP A 13 -9.37 0.60 -7.14
N LEU A 14 -8.62 1.71 -7.26
CA LEU A 14 -8.28 2.57 -6.11
C LEU A 14 -9.53 3.24 -5.53
N SER A 15 -10.43 3.73 -6.39
CA SER A 15 -11.71 4.31 -5.97
C SER A 15 -12.50 3.32 -5.12
N ASP A 16 -12.66 2.09 -5.60
CA ASP A 16 -13.39 1.03 -4.89
C ASP A 16 -12.73 0.67 -3.54
N LEU A 17 -11.39 0.56 -3.52
CA LEU A 17 -10.64 0.30 -2.29
C LEU A 17 -10.96 1.35 -1.22
N PHE A 18 -10.89 2.63 -1.59
CA PHE A 18 -11.08 3.74 -0.67
C PHE A 18 -12.55 4.12 -0.43
N ALA A 19 -13.48 3.62 -1.24
CA ALA A 19 -14.92 3.78 -1.03
C ALA A 19 -15.50 2.80 0.00
N SER A 20 -14.73 1.79 0.41
CA SER A 20 -15.23 0.77 1.34
C SER A 20 -15.64 1.37 2.71
N LYS A 21 -16.67 0.77 3.32
CA LYS A 21 -17.19 1.20 4.63
C LYS A 21 -16.11 1.27 5.72
N ALA A 22 -15.17 0.33 5.72
CA ALA A 22 -14.07 0.31 6.69
C ALA A 22 -13.17 1.56 6.56
N VAL A 23 -12.87 1.97 5.32
CA VAL A 23 -12.08 3.20 5.07
C VAL A 23 -12.86 4.43 5.52
N GLN A 24 -14.15 4.52 5.18
CA GLN A 24 -15.02 5.62 5.59
C GLN A 24 -15.13 5.76 7.12
N GLN A 25 -15.06 4.65 7.84
CA GLN A 25 -15.08 4.61 9.31
C GLN A 25 -13.71 4.85 9.95
N GLY A 26 -12.67 5.11 9.17
CA GLY A 26 -11.32 5.32 9.67
C GLY A 26 -10.64 4.07 10.22
N ALA A 27 -11.11 2.88 9.82
CA ALA A 27 -10.59 1.61 10.30
C ALA A 27 -9.24 1.24 9.66
N VAL A 28 -8.76 0.04 9.98
CA VAL A 28 -7.56 -0.54 9.38
C VAL A 28 -7.97 -1.56 8.33
N ILE A 29 -7.37 -1.51 7.14
CA ILE A 29 -7.60 -2.49 6.08
C ILE A 29 -6.29 -3.18 5.69
N ARG A 30 -6.40 -4.37 5.09
CA ARG A 30 -5.25 -5.17 4.63
C ARG A 30 -5.34 -5.48 3.14
N ARG A 31 -4.22 -5.39 2.43
CA ARG A 31 -4.07 -5.79 1.02
C ARG A 31 -2.75 -6.53 0.78
N LYS A 32 -2.71 -7.39 -0.23
CA LYS A 32 -1.44 -7.98 -0.66
C LYS A 32 -0.70 -6.94 -1.51
N ALA A 33 0.59 -6.72 -1.24
CA ALA A 33 1.40 -5.75 -1.98
C ALA A 33 1.39 -6.06 -3.49
N ARG A 34 1.53 -7.35 -3.86
CA ARG A 34 1.46 -7.80 -5.25
C ARG A 34 0.13 -7.48 -5.97
N ASP A 35 -0.98 -7.45 -5.24
CA ASP A 35 -2.29 -7.17 -5.83
C ASP A 35 -2.44 -5.67 -6.06
N VAL A 36 -1.95 -4.84 -5.12
CA VAL A 36 -1.87 -3.39 -5.28
C VAL A 36 -0.99 -3.04 -6.48
N GLU A 37 0.21 -3.63 -6.56
CA GLU A 37 1.13 -3.41 -7.68
C GLU A 37 0.48 -3.81 -9.01
N ARG A 38 -0.12 -5.01 -9.08
CA ARG A 38 -0.74 -5.52 -10.30
C ARG A 38 -1.94 -4.71 -10.79
N PHE A 39 -2.77 -4.20 -9.89
CA PHE A 39 -4.06 -3.59 -10.26
C PHE A 39 -4.06 -2.07 -10.28
N ALA A 40 -3.25 -1.43 -9.44
CA ALA A 40 -3.21 0.02 -9.31
C ALA A 40 -1.82 0.62 -9.59
N GLY A 41 -0.76 -0.17 -9.38
CA GLY A 41 0.62 0.31 -9.28
C GLY A 41 0.90 0.92 -7.91
N MET A 42 2.05 0.59 -7.33
CA MET A 42 2.43 1.06 -5.99
C MET A 42 2.50 2.59 -5.91
N ASP A 43 3.04 3.25 -6.94
CA ASP A 43 3.20 4.71 -6.95
C ASP A 43 1.85 5.44 -6.89
N ALA A 44 0.85 4.98 -7.65
CA ALA A 44 -0.48 5.58 -7.64
C ALA A 44 -1.19 5.35 -6.30
N PHE A 45 -1.05 4.14 -5.74
CA PHE A 45 -1.55 3.82 -4.42
C PHE A 45 -0.93 4.71 -3.33
N LEU A 46 0.40 4.87 -3.31
CA LEU A 46 1.08 5.66 -2.29
C LEU A 46 0.77 7.16 -2.40
N ARG A 47 0.57 7.69 -3.62
CA ARG A 47 0.05 9.05 -3.80
C ARG A 47 -1.33 9.22 -3.16
N GLU A 48 -2.22 8.25 -3.30
CA GLU A 48 -3.54 8.30 -2.66
C GLU A 48 -3.47 8.19 -1.13
N ILE A 49 -2.57 7.36 -0.60
CA ILE A 49 -2.30 7.28 0.84
C ILE A 49 -1.86 8.64 1.39
N ASP A 50 -0.87 9.26 0.75
CA ASP A 50 -0.34 10.58 1.13
C ASP A 50 -1.42 11.66 1.03
N ARG A 51 -2.13 11.74 -0.10
CA ARG A 51 -3.22 12.71 -0.32
C ARG A 51 -4.31 12.65 0.74
N ARG A 52 -4.59 11.46 1.28
CA ARG A 52 -5.60 11.25 2.33
C ARG A 52 -5.05 11.52 3.75
N GLY A 53 -3.73 11.55 3.89
CA GLY A 53 -3.03 11.61 5.18
C GLY A 53 -3.08 10.29 5.93
N TYR A 54 -3.20 9.18 5.21
CA TYR A 54 -3.19 7.84 5.78
C TYR A 54 -1.77 7.34 5.98
N GLN A 55 -1.63 6.27 6.76
CA GLN A 55 -0.36 5.58 6.94
C GLN A 55 -0.48 4.15 6.45
N VAL A 56 0.60 3.61 5.89
CA VAL A 56 0.67 2.20 5.46
C VAL A 56 1.98 1.60 5.92
N VAL A 57 1.94 0.36 6.38
CA VAL A 57 3.12 -0.45 6.68
C VAL A 57 3.09 -1.72 5.87
N GLU A 58 4.26 -2.18 5.44
CA GLU A 58 4.42 -3.50 4.83
C GLU A 58 4.96 -4.51 5.85
N ASN A 59 4.37 -5.69 5.88
CA ASN A 59 4.94 -6.85 6.55
C ASN A 59 4.71 -8.10 5.71
N SER A 60 5.79 -8.78 5.31
CA SER A 60 5.72 -10.06 4.57
C SER A 60 4.82 -10.01 3.32
N GLY A 61 4.95 -8.95 2.52
CA GLY A 61 4.16 -8.74 1.30
C GLY A 61 2.68 -8.38 1.57
N GLN A 62 2.32 -8.08 2.81
CA GLN A 62 1.02 -7.52 3.20
C GLN A 62 1.17 -6.04 3.50
N LEU A 63 0.29 -5.23 2.92
CA LEU A 63 0.10 -3.85 3.27
C LEU A 63 -1.00 -3.76 4.32
N VAL A 64 -0.69 -3.10 5.43
CA VAL A 64 -1.64 -2.74 6.49
C VAL A 64 -1.83 -1.23 6.42
N ILE A 65 -3.03 -0.81 6.03
CA ILE A 65 -3.37 0.59 5.78
C ILE A 65 -4.22 1.09 6.95
N PHE A 66 -3.74 2.14 7.61
CA PHE A 66 -4.44 2.87 8.65
C PHE A 66 -5.20 4.03 8.00
N CYS A 67 -6.52 3.91 7.85
CA CYS A 67 -7.35 4.86 7.11
C CYS A 67 -7.77 6.07 7.95
N ASN A 68 -6.86 6.56 8.78
CA ASN A 68 -7.06 7.75 9.62
C ASN A 68 -5.71 8.47 9.79
N ARG A 69 -5.72 9.56 10.56
CA ARG A 69 -4.54 10.42 10.81
C ARG A 69 -3.95 10.24 12.22
N ALA A 70 -4.38 9.21 12.95
CA ALA A 70 -3.88 8.97 14.30
C ALA A 70 -2.45 8.42 14.22
N PRO A 71 -1.54 8.82 15.13
CA PRO A 71 -0.17 8.38 15.11
C PRO A 71 -0.04 6.89 15.46
N LEU A 72 0.88 6.19 14.80
CA LEU A 72 1.24 4.81 15.16
C LEU A 72 2.07 4.77 16.45
N ARG A 73 1.69 3.90 17.38
CA ARG A 73 2.42 3.63 18.62
C ARG A 73 2.83 2.17 18.65
N TRP A 74 4.12 1.92 18.81
CA TRP A 74 4.63 0.58 19.07
C TRP A 74 4.32 0.20 20.52
N LEU A 75 3.52 -0.85 20.70
CA LEU A 75 3.19 -1.39 22.03
C LEU A 75 4.20 -2.43 22.51
N THR A 76 5.08 -2.87 21.61
CA THR A 76 6.23 -3.73 21.90
C THR A 76 7.51 -2.99 21.55
N PRO A 77 8.67 -3.35 22.12
CA PRO A 77 9.94 -2.85 21.63
C PRO A 77 10.03 -3.03 20.11
N PRO A 78 10.46 -2.01 19.35
CA PRO A 78 10.57 -2.14 17.91
C PRO A 78 11.64 -3.22 17.60
N PRO A 79 11.40 -4.12 16.63
CA PRO A 79 12.49 -4.91 16.10
C PRO A 79 13.52 -3.94 15.52
N ILE A 80 14.79 -4.19 15.85
CA ILE A 80 16.03 -3.65 15.27
C ILE A 80 15.87 -2.39 14.39
N SER A 81 16.52 -1.30 14.83
CA SER A 81 16.66 0.00 14.15
C SER A 81 16.21 0.06 12.69
N SER A 82 15.41 1.07 12.32
CA SER A 82 15.00 1.39 10.93
C SER A 82 16.17 1.50 9.93
N LYS A 83 17.42 1.56 10.41
CA LYS A 83 18.65 1.48 9.58
C LYS A 83 18.96 0.05 9.10
N GLU A 84 18.55 -0.98 9.84
CA GLU A 84 18.83 -2.40 9.59
C GLU A 84 17.67 -3.14 8.94
N ILE A 85 16.43 -2.67 9.15
CA ILE A 85 15.33 -2.92 8.21
C ILE A 85 15.75 -2.15 6.97
N GLY A 86 16.59 -2.77 6.13
CA GLY A 86 17.15 -2.12 4.97
C GLY A 86 16.05 -1.36 4.23
N GLN A 87 16.40 -0.25 3.62
CA GLN A 87 15.62 0.25 2.50
C GLN A 87 15.56 -0.90 1.48
N LYS A 88 14.63 -1.85 1.62
CA LYS A 88 13.87 -2.35 0.49
C LYS A 88 13.10 -1.15 0.01
N SER A 89 13.89 -0.31 -0.65
CA SER A 89 13.59 1.05 -0.98
C SER A 89 12.33 0.97 -1.80
N PHE A 90 11.50 2.00 -1.74
CA PHE A 90 10.46 2.25 -2.74
C PHE A 90 10.85 1.88 -4.19
N LYS A 91 12.16 1.86 -4.51
CA LYS A 91 12.77 1.41 -5.77
C LYS A 91 12.63 -0.09 -6.11
N ASP A 92 12.47 -0.99 -5.14
CA ASP A 92 12.36 -2.43 -5.43
C ASP A 92 11.00 -2.82 -6.03
N PHE A 93 9.98 -1.98 -5.83
CA PHE A 93 8.70 -2.08 -6.55
C PHE A 93 8.79 -1.56 -7.99
N ALA A 94 9.83 -0.77 -8.33
CA ALA A 94 10.04 -0.14 -9.64
C ALA A 94 11.03 -0.92 -10.53
N ARG A 95 10.99 -2.25 -10.52
CA ARG A 95 11.71 -3.08 -11.50
C ARG A 95 10.72 -3.89 -12.35
N PRO A 96 10.28 -3.39 -13.51
CA PRO A 96 9.90 -4.27 -14.58
C PRO A 96 11.20 -4.88 -15.14
N ASP A 97 11.25 -6.19 -15.20
CA ASP A 97 12.05 -7.02 -16.10
C ASP A 97 13.19 -6.31 -16.86
N ALA A 98 14.42 -6.59 -16.45
CA ALA A 98 15.59 -6.52 -17.31
C ALA A 98 16.46 -7.74 -16.99
N PRO A 99 16.94 -8.54 -17.96
CA PRO A 99 16.70 -8.53 -19.42
C PRO A 99 15.51 -9.39 -19.88
#